data_AF-A0A399SP96-F1
#
_entry.id   AF-A0A399SP96-F1
#
_cell.length_a   1.000
_cell.length_b   1.000
_cell.length_c   1.000
_cell.angle_alpha   90.00
_cell.angle_beta   90.00
_cell.angle_gamma   90.00
#
_symmetry.space_group_name_H-M   'P 1'
#
loop_
_entity.id
_entity.type
_entity.pdbx_description
1 polymer ?
#
loop_
_entity_poly.entity_id
_entity_poly.type
_entity_poly.pdbx_seq_one_letter_code
_entity_poly.pdbx_strand_id
1 'polypeptide(L)' 'MSFTVKITGSSAKAQSIINMMKELAKDYSFLTVIEDETDIEADILQEVDARKEYMKNHPDEWRSWEDIKKSLDSQ' A
#
# COMPACT_ATOMS: atom_id res chain seq x y z
N MET A 1 8.28 -3.49 23.74
CA MET A 1 9.26 -4.18 22.88
C MET A 1 8.48 -4.87 21.78
N SER A 2 8.77 -4.58 20.52
CA SER A 2 8.04 -5.10 19.36
C SER A 2 8.96 -5.97 18.52
N PHE A 3 8.44 -7.08 17.99
CA PHE A 3 9.15 -7.99 17.11
C PHE A 3 8.36 -8.17 15.82
N THR A 4 9.06 -8.23 14.70
CA THR A 4 8.46 -8.49 13.38
C THR A 4 8.84 -9.91 12.94
N VAL A 5 7.84 -10.70 12.56
CA VAL A 5 8.04 -12.04 12.01
C VAL A 5 7.78 -11.99 10.51
N LYS A 6 8.80 -12.30 9.71
CA LYS A 6 8.69 -12.39 8.24
C LYS A 6 8.65 -13.86 7.81
N ILE A 7 7.62 -14.24 7.05
CA ILE A 7 7.49 -15.57 6.46
C ILE A 7 7.76 -15.43 4.96
N THR A 8 8.85 -16.00 4.46
CA THR A 8 9.34 -15.80 3.08
C THR A 8 8.97 -16.93 2.11
N GLY A 9 7.97 -17.75 2.42
CA GLY A 9 7.61 -18.89 1.58
C GLY A 9 6.16 -19.36 1.76
N SER A 10 5.61 -20.00 0.73
CA SER A 10 4.20 -20.39 0.60
C SER A 10 3.92 -21.86 0.91
N SER A 11 4.79 -22.51 1.70
CA SER A 11 4.59 -23.92 2.05
C SER A 11 3.31 -24.14 2.89
N ALA A 12 2.75 -25.34 2.84
CA ALA A 12 1.60 -25.71 3.70
C ALA A 12 1.89 -25.46 5.20
N LYS A 13 3.15 -25.66 5.64
CA LYS A 13 3.59 -25.37 7.01
C LYS A 13 3.54 -23.87 7.32
N ALA A 14 3.93 -23.02 6.37
CA ALA A 14 3.84 -21.58 6.51
C ALA A 14 2.38 -21.14 6.67
N GLN A 15 1.48 -21.69 5.86
CA GLN A 15 0.05 -21.39 5.97
C GLN A 15 -0.53 -21.85 7.32
N SER A 16 -0.14 -23.04 7.81
CA SER A 16 -0.55 -23.50 9.13
C SER A 16 -0.07 -22.58 10.25
N ILE A 17 1.16 -22.06 10.17
CA ILE A 17 1.70 -21.11 11.16
C ILE A 17 0.93 -19.78 11.11
N ILE A 18 0.65 -19.25 9.92
CA ILE A 18 -0.15 -18.03 9.74
C ILE A 18 -1.53 -18.19 10.37
N ASN A 19 -2.22 -19.31 10.09
CA ASN A 19 -3.54 -19.58 10.64
C ASN A 19 -3.50 -19.68 12.17
N MET A 20 -2.49 -20.35 12.73
CA MET A 20 -2.30 -20.40 14.19
C MET A 20 -2.12 -19.01 14.79
N MET A 21 -1.28 -18.16 14.19
CA MET A 21 -1.08 -16.79 14.67
C MET A 21 -2.35 -15.94 14.56
N LYS A 22 -3.14 -16.11 13.49
CA LYS A 22 -4.43 -15.43 13.32
C LYS A 22 -5.45 -15.85 14.38
N GLU A 23 -5.53 -17.14 14.72
CA GLU A 23 -6.40 -17.60 15.81
C GLU A 23 -5.95 -17.03 17.16
N LEU A 24 -4.66 -17.08 17.48
CA LEU A 24 -4.13 -16.51 18.71
C LEU A 24 -4.37 -15.00 18.81
N ALA A 25 -4.30 -14.27 17.70
CA ALA A 25 -4.52 -12.82 17.68
C ALA A 25 -5.97 -12.43 18.07
N LYS A 26 -6.93 -13.36 18.01
CA LYS A 26 -8.30 -13.13 18.50
C LYS A 26 -8.36 -13.06 20.02
N ASP A 27 -7.58 -13.90 20.69
CA ASP A 27 -7.60 -14.05 22.14
C ASP A 27 -6.58 -13.15 22.85
N TYR A 28 -5.50 -12.79 22.16
CA TYR A 28 -4.38 -12.02 22.72
C TYR A 28 -4.27 -10.64 22.09
N SER A 29 -4.74 -9.60 22.79
CA SER A 29 -4.74 -8.22 22.32
C SER A 29 -3.35 -7.61 22.07
N PHE A 30 -2.28 -8.22 22.58
CA PHE A 30 -0.90 -7.81 22.32
C PHE A 30 -0.34 -8.37 21.00
N LEU A 31 -1.05 -9.30 20.36
CA LEU A 31 -0.66 -9.91 19.09
C LEU A 31 -1.52 -9.33 17.97
N THR A 32 -0.86 -8.76 16.97
CA THR A 32 -1.53 -8.21 15.78
C THR A 32 -0.90 -8.85 14.55
N VAL A 33 -1.73 -9.44 13.69
CA VAL A 33 -1.30 -9.99 12.41
C VAL A 33 -1.73 -9.02 11.32
N ILE A 34 -0.76 -8.41 10.65
CA ILE A 34 -0.97 -7.51 9.52
C ILE A 34 -0.46 -8.24 8.27
N GLU A 35 -1.32 -8.39 7.27
CA GLU A 35 -0.87 -8.87 5.96
C GLU A 35 -0.18 -7.71 5.24
N ASP A 36 1.09 -7.90 4.92
CA ASP A 36 1.86 -6.95 4.14
C ASP A 36 1.51 -7.20 2.67
N GLU A 37 0.65 -6.35 2.11
CA GLU A 37 0.31 -6.32 0.70
C GLU A 37 1.49 -5.73 -0.08
N THR A 38 2.61 -6.44 -0.15
CA THR A 38 3.81 -5.97 -0.85
C THR A 38 3.62 -5.91 -2.38
N ASP A 39 2.46 -6.34 -2.90
CA ASP A 39 2.05 -6.16 -4.30
C ASP A 39 1.53 -4.74 -4.62
N ILE A 40 1.31 -3.88 -3.60
CA ILE A 40 0.86 -2.50 -3.80
C ILE A 40 1.85 -1.70 -4.67
N GLU A 41 3.15 -2.01 -4.63
CA GLU A 41 4.17 -1.28 -5.39
C GLU A 41 3.99 -1.43 -6.90
N ALA A 42 3.58 -2.61 -7.37
CA ALA A 42 3.32 -2.87 -8.78
C ALA A 42 2.04 -2.17 -9.27
N ASP A 43 0.97 -2.21 -8.47
CA ASP A 43 -0.29 -1.54 -8.78
C ASP A 43 -0.14 0.00 -8.76
N ILE A 44 0.63 0.55 -7.80
CA ILE A 44 0.95 1.98 -7.76
C ILE A 44 1.74 2.38 -9.00
N LEU A 45 2.76 1.60 -9.39
CA LEU A 45 3.57 1.91 -10.57
C LEU A 45 2.72 1.88 -11.85
N GLN A 46 1.85 0.89 -11.99
CA GLN A 46 0.92 0.78 -13.12
C GLN A 46 -0.05 1.96 -13.17
N GLU A 47 -0.59 2.38 -12.02
CA GLU A 47 -1.50 3.51 -11.94
C GLU A 47 -0.81 4.84 -12.25
N VAL A 48 0.42 5.03 -11.77
CA VAL A 48 1.25 6.20 -12.06
C VAL A 48 1.55 6.29 -13.56
N ASP A 49 1.88 5.18 -14.21
CA ASP A 49 2.14 5.18 -15.65
C ASP A 49 0.87 5.41 -16.47
N ALA A 50 -0.27 4.85 -16.06
CA ALA A 50 -1.56 5.13 -16.68
C ALA A 50 -1.93 6.62 -16.58
N ARG A 51 -1.71 7.24 -15.41
CA ARG A 51 -1.93 8.68 -15.20
C ARG A 51 -1.03 9.54 -16.09
N LYS A 52 0.25 9.19 -16.21
CA LYS A 52 1.19 9.89 -17.11
C LYS A 52 0.76 9.80 -18.56
N GLU A 53 0.31 8.62 -19.01
CA GLU A 53 -0.15 8.43 -20.38
C GLU A 53 -1.43 9.24 -20.66
N TYR A 54 -2.36 9.22 -19.72
CA TYR A 54 -3.57 10.04 -19.79
C TYR A 54 -3.23 11.55 -19.83
N MET A 55 -2.29 12.02 -19.00
CA MET A 55 -1.82 13.42 -19.02
C MET A 55 -1.20 13.84 -20.34
N LYS A 56 -0.50 12.95 -21.05
CA LYS A 56 0.05 13.24 -22.39
C LYS A 56 -1.05 13.51 -23.41
N ASN A 57 -2.19 12.82 -23.27
CA ASN A 57 -3.30 12.91 -24.22
C ASN A 57 -4.32 14.00 -23.85
N HIS A 58 -4.28 14.51 -22.61
CA HIS A 58 -5.21 15.51 -22.08
C HIS A 58 -4.47 16.71 -21.43
N PRO A 59 -3.53 17.39 -22.11
CA PRO A 59 -2.63 18.37 -21.49
C PRO A 59 -3.35 19.60 -20.90
N ASP A 60 -4.54 19.91 -21.38
CA ASP A 60 -5.40 21.02 -20.99
C ASP A 60 -6.25 20.76 -19.73
N GLU A 61 -6.35 19.51 -19.28
CA GLU A 61 -7.11 19.13 -18.09
C GLU A 61 -6.32 19.29 -16.78
N TRP A 62 -5.01 19.59 -16.85
CA TRP A 62 -4.12 19.64 -15.70
C TRP A 62 -3.57 21.03 -15.48
N ARG A 63 -3.52 21.43 -14.21
CA ARG A 63 -2.83 22.64 -13.78
C ARG A 63 -1.51 22.27 -13.17
N SER A 64 -0.50 23.12 -13.36
CA SER A 64 0.77 22.92 -12.69
C SER A 64 0.58 23.06 -11.17
N TRP A 65 1.42 22.37 -10.41
CA TRP A 65 1.40 22.52 -8.95
C TRP A 65 1.65 23.97 -8.51
N GLU A 66 2.43 24.72 -9.28
CA GLU A 66 2.65 26.16 -9.09
C GLU A 66 1.35 26.98 -9.22
N ASP A 67 0.48 26.63 -10.16
CA ASP A 67 -0.83 27.29 -10.34
C ASP A 67 -1.79 26.97 -9.20
N ILE A 68 -1.78 25.72 -8.73
CA ILE A 68 -2.59 25.29 -7.59
C ILE A 68 -2.12 25.99 -6.32
N LYS A 69 -0.81 26.03 -6.07
CA LYS A 69 -0.21 26.66 -4.90
C LYS A 69 -0.54 28.16 -4.83
N LYS A 70 -0.43 28.88 -5.94
CA LYS A 70 -0.86 30.29 -6.02
C LYS A 70 -2.34 30.48 -5.67
N SER A 71 -3.20 29.55 -6.07
CA SER A 71 -4.63 29.63 -5.74
C SER A 71 -4.90 29.40 -4.24
N LEU A 72 -4.09 28.57 -3.58
CA LEU A 72 -4.20 28.27 -2.15
C LEU A 72 -3.63 29.40 -1.29
N ASP A 73 -2.53 30.02 -1.71
CA ASP A 73 -1.91 31.18 -1.04
C ASP A 73 -2.73 32.49 -1.23
N SER A 74 -3.72 32.48 -2.13
CA SER A 74 -4.62 33.61 -2.40
C SER A 74 -5.95 33.54 -1.63
N GLN A 75 -6.14 32.55 -0.74
CA GLN A 75 -7.27 32.46 0.20
C GLN A 75 -6.88 32.97 1.59
#